data_AF-A0A3B9JAW4-F1
#
_entry.id   AF-A0A3B9JAW4-F1
#
_cell.length_a   1.000
_cell.length_b   1.000
_cell.length_c   1.000
_cell.angle_alpha   90.00
_cell.angle_beta   90.00
_cell.angle_gamma   90.00
#
_symmetry.space_group_name_H-M   'P 1'
#
loop_
_entity.id
_entity.type
_entity.pdbx_description
1 polymer ?
#
loop_
_entity_poly.entity_id
_entity_poly.type
_entity_poly.pdbx_seq_one_letter_code
_entity_poly.pdbx_strand_id
1 'polypeptide(L)'
;MILTLFLTLVLESFFVAGFCHWRRKPFKSIFLTASFANLFTQSLLWLALNLFYRHYLPVLFLAEAAIWLLEGAILYFVPSNRLSWPEALLLSLGMNLASFGLGWFLPV
;
A
#
# COMPACT_ATOMS: atom_id res chain seq x y z
N MET A 1 12.87 -0.74 11.76
CA MET A 1 11.42 -1.04 11.83
C MET A 1 10.57 0.17 12.22
N ILE A 2 10.77 0.82 13.38
CA ILE A 2 9.91 1.94 13.82
C ILE A 2 10.05 3.16 12.88
N LEU A 3 11.27 3.55 12.53
CA LEU A 3 11.53 4.66 11.61
C LEU A 3 10.95 4.38 10.21
N THR A 4 11.10 3.14 9.74
CA THR A 4 10.56 2.69 8.47
C THR A 4 9.04 2.79 8.44
N LEU A 5 8.34 2.25 9.44
CA LEU A 5 6.88 2.36 9.59
C LEU A 5 6.40 3.81 9.66
N PHE A 6 7.10 4.66 10.40
CA PHE A 6 6.76 6.08 10.50
C PHE A 6 6.88 6.79 9.14
N LEU A 7 7.98 6.54 8.41
CA LEU A 7 8.17 7.09 7.06
C LEU A 7 7.11 6.58 6.09
N THR A 8 6.75 5.29 6.15
CA THR A 8 5.68 4.73 5.31
C THR A 8 4.35 5.43 5.60
N LEU A 9 3.97 5.57 6.88
CA LEU A 9 2.73 6.26 7.26
C LEU A 9 2.69 7.72 6.82
N VAL A 10 3.81 8.45 6.93
CA VAL A 10 3.89 9.85 6.47
C VAL A 10 3.72 9.94 4.96
N LEU A 11 4.36 9.05 4.20
CA LEU A 11 4.28 9.08 2.74
C LEU A 11 2.92 8.61 2.23
N GLU A 12 2.35 7.56 2.82
CA GLU A 12 0.96 7.17 2.55
C GLU A 12 -0.01 8.31 2.87
N SER A 13 0.15 8.97 4.01
CA SER A 13 -0.68 10.12 4.37
C SER A 13 -0.59 11.22 3.32
N PHE A 14 0.61 11.49 2.80
CA PHE A 14 0.83 12.49 1.77
C PHE A 14 0.17 12.11 0.43
N PHE A 15 0.35 10.86 -0.02
CA PHE A 15 -0.25 10.36 -1.25
C PHE A 15 -1.79 10.32 -1.16
N VAL A 16 -2.32 9.78 -0.06
CA VAL A 16 -3.77 9.73 0.19
C VAL A 16 -4.34 11.14 0.28
N ALA A 17 -3.67 12.07 0.97
CA ALA A 17 -4.10 13.46 1.06
C ALA A 17 -4.12 14.13 -0.31
N GLY A 18 -3.04 14.00 -1.09
CA GLY A 18 -2.95 14.56 -2.44
C GLY A 18 -4.02 14.00 -3.37
N PHE A 19 -4.23 12.68 -3.35
CA PHE A 19 -5.26 12.02 -4.14
C PHE A 19 -6.67 12.45 -3.72
N CYS A 20 -6.95 12.47 -2.41
CA CYS A 20 -8.25 12.87 -1.90
C CYS A 20 -8.56 14.33 -2.19
N HIS A 21 -7.55 15.21 -2.12
CA HIS A 21 -7.68 16.61 -2.51
C HIS A 21 -7.98 16.75 -4.00
N TRP A 22 -7.23 16.06 -4.86
CA TRP A 22 -7.39 16.12 -6.31
C TRP A 22 -8.74 15.56 -6.78
N ARG A 23 -9.16 14.41 -6.23
CA ARG A 23 -10.40 13.69 -6.63
C ARG A 23 -11.61 14.04 -5.76
N ARG A 24 -11.48 14.95 -4.78
CA ARG A 24 -12.51 15.34 -3.81
C ARG A 24 -13.14 14.14 -3.08
N LYS A 25 -12.28 13.24 -2.58
CA LYS A 25 -12.67 11.98 -1.91
C LYS A 25 -12.53 12.09 -0.39
N PRO A 26 -13.22 11.23 0.40
CA PRO A 26 -13.18 11.28 1.85
C PRO A 26 -11.84 10.78 2.41
N PHE A 27 -10.96 11.71 2.79
CA PHE A 27 -9.62 11.43 3.31
C PHE A 27 -9.63 10.44 4.50
N LYS A 28 -10.42 10.70 5.54
CA LYS A 28 -10.40 9.89 6.77
C LYS A 28 -10.70 8.40 6.51
N SER A 29 -11.72 8.13 5.70
CA SER A 29 -12.11 6.75 5.38
C SER A 29 -11.03 6.05 4.57
N ILE A 30 -10.52 6.73 3.54
CA ILE A 30 -9.50 6.17 2.65
C ILE A 30 -8.20 5.93 3.40
N PHE A 31 -7.77 6.89 4.21
CA PHE A 31 -6.56 6.77 5.03
C PHE A 31 -6.64 5.58 5.98
N LEU A 32 -7.74 5.46 6.76
CA LEU A 32 -7.91 4.33 7.66
C LEU A 32 -7.92 3.00 6.89
N THR A 33 -8.66 2.93 5.78
CA THR A 33 -8.72 1.71 4.97
C THR A 33 -7.35 1.33 4.41
N ALA A 34 -6.62 2.30 3.87
CA ALA A 34 -5.28 2.10 3.32
C ALA A 34 -4.29 1.64 4.40
N SER A 35 -4.27 2.28 5.57
CA SER A 35 -3.38 1.89 6.66
C SER A 35 -3.70 0.48 7.18
N PHE A 36 -4.97 0.10 7.30
CA PHE A 36 -5.33 -1.27 7.69
C PHE A 36 -4.95 -2.29 6.61
N ALA A 37 -5.18 -1.97 5.34
CA ALA A 37 -4.81 -2.83 4.24
C ALA A 37 -3.28 -3.04 4.20
N ASN A 38 -2.50 -1.95 4.30
CA ASN A 38 -1.03 -2.01 4.28
C ASN A 38 -0.47 -2.79 5.49
N LEU A 39 -1.02 -2.61 6.70
CA LEU A 39 -0.61 -3.42 7.85
C LEU A 39 -0.81 -4.92 7.62
N PHE A 40 -1.92 -5.30 6.98
CA PHE A 40 -2.22 -6.69 6.66
C PHE A 40 -1.30 -7.23 5.55
N THR A 41 -1.17 -6.50 4.44
CA THR A 41 -0.38 -6.91 3.27
C THR A 41 1.11 -6.92 3.56
N GLN A 42 1.65 -5.95 4.30
CA GLN A 42 3.05 -5.89 4.68
C GLN A 42 3.45 -7.02 5.62
N SER A 43 2.55 -7.42 6.54
CA SER A 43 2.75 -8.60 7.39
C SER A 43 2.82 -9.88 6.55
N LEU A 44 1.96 -10.00 5.53
CA LEU A 44 1.92 -11.15 4.64
C LEU A 44 3.16 -11.19 3.72
N LEU A 45 3.60 -10.04 3.20
CA LEU A 45 4.83 -9.90 2.43
C LEU A 45 6.02 -10.41 3.23
N TRP A 46 6.16 -9.96 4.48
CA TRP A 46 7.27 -10.37 5.33
C TRP A 46 7.29 -11.88 5.57
N LEU A 47 6.12 -12.48 5.81
CA LEU A 47 5.99 -13.94 5.93
C LEU A 47 6.41 -14.65 4.62
N ALA A 48 5.94 -14.17 3.47
CA ALA A 48 6.26 -14.75 2.17
C ALA A 48 7.77 -14.68 1.86
N LEU A 49 8.41 -13.53 2.11
CA LEU A 49 9.84 -13.35 1.86
C LEU A 49 10.72 -14.21 2.78
N ASN A 50 10.29 -14.43 4.03
CA ASN A 50 10.99 -15.33 4.96
C ASN A 50 10.84 -16.81 4.56
N LEU A 51 9.64 -17.22 4.11
CA LEU A 51 9.39 -18.60 3.66
C LEU A 51 10.13 -18.93 2.36
N PHE A 52 10.22 -17.97 1.43
CA PHE A 52 10.81 -18.16 0.11
C PHE A 52 12.12 -17.37 -0.08
N TYR A 53 12.95 -17.29 0.96
CA TYR A 53 14.20 -16.50 0.96
C TYR A 53 15.15 -16.83 -0.21
N ARG A 54 15.14 -18.08 -0.73
CA ARG A 54 15.97 -18.50 -1.87
C ARG A 54 15.53 -17.92 -3.22
N HIS A 55 14.27 -17.51 -3.33
CA HIS A 55 13.69 -16.91 -4.53
C HIS A 55 13.19 -15.48 -4.25
N TYR A 56 13.98 -14.73 -3.47
CA TYR A 56 13.61 -13.42 -2.94
C TYR A 56 13.07 -12.47 -4.02
N LEU A 57 13.81 -12.24 -5.11
CA LEU A 57 13.41 -11.28 -6.15
C LEU A 57 12.11 -11.68 -6.88
N PRO A 58 11.97 -12.90 -7.43
CA PRO A 58 10.71 -13.33 -8.04
C PRO A 58 9.50 -13.24 -7.09
N VAL A 59 9.69 -13.65 -5.83
CA VAL A 59 8.62 -13.63 -4.82
C VAL A 59 8.25 -12.21 -4.43
N LEU A 60 9.23 -11.31 -4.31
CA LEU A 60 8.99 -9.90 -4.05
C LEU A 60 8.12 -9.28 -5.15
N PHE A 61 8.49 -9.40 -6.42
CA PHE A 61 7.69 -8.84 -7.52
C PHE A 61 6.28 -9.43 -7.60
N LEU A 62 6.14 -10.74 -7.40
CA LEU A 62 4.84 -11.41 -7.42
C LEU A 62 3.96 -10.95 -6.24
N ALA A 63 4.56 -10.84 -5.06
CA ALA A 63 3.87 -10.39 -3.86
C ALA A 63 3.43 -8.93 -3.98
N GLU A 64 4.29 -8.03 -4.46
CA GLU A 64 3.95 -6.62 -4.74
C GLU A 64 2.77 -6.50 -5.71
N ALA A 65 2.76 -7.29 -6.79
CA ALA A 65 1.64 -7.32 -7.73
C ALA A 65 0.34 -7.82 -7.08
N ALA A 66 0.42 -8.83 -6.23
CA ALA A 66 -0.74 -9.35 -5.50
C ALA A 66 -1.25 -8.35 -4.44
N ILE A 67 -0.35 -7.68 -3.74
CA ILE A 67 -0.63 -6.65 -2.73
C ILE A 67 -1.33 -5.47 -3.39
N TRP A 68 -0.81 -4.98 -4.50
CA TRP A 68 -1.42 -3.90 -5.26
C TRP A 68 -2.88 -4.20 -5.61
N LEU A 69 -3.17 -5.39 -6.13
CA LEU A 69 -4.54 -5.82 -6.46
C LEU A 69 -5.41 -5.98 -5.22
N LEU A 70 -4.87 -6.57 -4.15
CA LEU A 70 -5.59 -6.81 -2.90
C LEU A 70 -5.96 -5.49 -2.20
N GLU A 71 -5.02 -4.56 -2.08
CA GLU A 71 -5.27 -3.24 -1.49
C GLU A 71 -6.25 -2.43 -2.33
N GLY A 72 -6.10 -2.47 -3.66
CA GLY A 72 -7.07 -1.86 -4.58
C GLY A 72 -8.47 -2.44 -4.39
N ALA A 73 -8.57 -3.76 -4.20
CA ALA A 73 -9.84 -4.42 -3.91
C ALA A 73 -10.44 -3.98 -2.57
N ILE A 74 -9.64 -3.97 -1.49
CA ILE A 74 -10.08 -3.53 -0.16
C ILE A 74 -10.58 -2.07 -0.22
N LEU A 75 -9.83 -1.19 -0.88
CA LEU A 75 -10.19 0.23 -1.03
C LEU A 75 -11.50 0.43 -1.79
N TYR A 76 -11.75 -0.39 -2.83
CA TYR A 76 -12.96 -0.36 -3.63
C TYR A 76 -14.18 -0.89 -2.87
N PHE A 77 -14.04 -2.01 -2.16
CA PHE A 77 -15.16 -2.66 -1.48
C PHE A 77 -15.66 -1.90 -0.25
N VAL A 78 -14.83 -1.03 0.35
CA VAL A 78 -15.25 -0.18 1.47
C VAL A 78 -16.10 0.99 0.96
N PRO A 79 -17.44 0.99 1.21
CA PRO A 79 -18.35 1.95 0.57
C PRO A 79 -18.10 3.41 0.99
N SER A 80 -17.59 3.60 2.21
CA SER A 80 -17.26 4.92 2.75
C SER A 80 -16.12 5.62 2.01
N ASN A 81 -15.32 4.89 1.22
CA ASN A 81 -14.23 5.45 0.42
C ASN A 81 -14.74 6.14 -0.85
N ARG A 82 -15.90 5.73 -1.38
CA ARG A 82 -16.49 6.28 -2.61
C ARG A 82 -15.51 6.25 -3.80
N LEU A 83 -14.69 5.20 -3.89
CA LEU A 83 -13.72 5.01 -4.96
C LEU A 83 -14.34 4.13 -6.06
N SER A 84 -14.13 4.51 -7.31
CA SER A 84 -14.33 3.59 -8.43
C SER A 84 -13.17 2.60 -8.52
N TRP A 85 -13.36 1.48 -9.23
CA TRP A 85 -12.32 0.46 -9.39
C TRP A 85 -10.99 1.04 -9.95
N PRO A 86 -10.99 1.88 -11.00
CA PRO A 86 -9.74 2.47 -11.51
C PRO A 86 -9.10 3.44 -10.52
N GLU A 87 -9.90 4.19 -9.75
CA GLU A 87 -9.41 5.11 -8.72
C GLU A 87 -8.74 4.35 -7.57
N ALA A 88 -9.33 3.24 -7.14
CA ALA A 88 -8.78 2.38 -6.08
C ALA A 88 -7.46 1.73 -6.52
N LEU A 89 -7.39 1.20 -7.74
CA LEU A 89 -6.16 0.64 -8.29
C LEU A 89 -5.06 1.69 -8.48
N LEU A 90 -5.39 2.89 -8.95
CA LEU A 90 -4.42 3.97 -9.12
C LEU A 90 -3.86 4.42 -7.76
N LEU A 91 -4.73 4.57 -6.75
CA LEU A 91 -4.32 4.95 -5.41
C LEU A 91 -3.43 3.86 -4.78
N SER A 92 -3.84 2.59 -4.86
CA SER A 92 -3.06 1.44 -4.41
C SER A 92 -1.69 1.37 -5.10
N LEU A 93 -1.63 1.63 -6.41
CA LEU A 93 -0.38 1.64 -7.17
C LEU A 93 0.55 2.75 -6.68
N GLY A 94 0.01 3.96 -6.47
CA GLY A 94 0.80 5.09 -5.98
C GLY A 94 1.40 4.84 -4.59
N MET A 95 0.62 4.25 -3.69
CA MET A 95 1.09 3.89 -2.34
C MET A 95 2.12 2.76 -2.39
N ASN A 96 1.88 1.69 -3.17
CA ASN A 96 2.85 0.60 -3.31
C ASN A 96 4.16 1.04 -3.97
N LEU A 97 4.12 1.86 -5.03
CA LEU A 97 5.34 2.36 -5.65
C LEU A 97 6.16 3.24 -4.70
N ALA A 98 5.50 4.06 -3.87
CA ALA A 98 6.17 4.84 -2.85
C ALA A 98 6.83 3.93 -1.80
N SER A 99 6.10 2.93 -1.31
CA SER A 99 6.59 1.96 -0.32
C SER A 99 7.74 1.09 -0.86
N PHE A 100 7.60 0.56 -2.08
CA PHE A 100 8.64 -0.22 -2.76
C PHE A 100 9.89 0.61 -3.03
N GLY A 101 9.72 1.83 -3.56
CA GLY A 101 10.82 2.75 -3.82
C GLY A 101 11.62 3.06 -2.55
N LEU A 102 10.93 3.42 -1.46
CA LEU A 102 11.60 3.62 -0.18
C LEU A 102 12.27 2.35 0.36
N GLY A 103 11.59 1.21 0.27
CA GLY A 103 12.13 -0.07 0.74
C GLY A 103 13.41 -0.47 0.01
N TRP A 104 13.60 -0.01 -1.22
CA TRP A 104 14.83 -0.21 -1.99
C TRP A 104 15.99 0.69 -1.54
N PHE A 105 15.70 1.93 -1.12
CA PHE A 105 16.71 2.93 -0.71
C PHE A 105 16.99 2.96 0.79
N LEU A 106 16.10 2.39 1.62
CA LEU A 106 16.32 2.29 3.05
C LEU A 106 17.20 1.06 3.34
N PRO A 107 18.39 1.24 3.95
CA PRO A 107 19.20 0.12 4.37
C PRO A 107 18.43 -0.70 5.40
N VAL A 108 18.29 -2.00 5.14
CA VAL A 108 17.71 -2.99 6.05
C VAL A 108 18.69 -3.27 7.19
#